data_AF-A0A212FCV1-F1
#
_entry.id   AF-A0A212FCV1-F1
#
_cell.length_a   1.000
_cell.length_b   1.000
_cell.length_c   1.000
_cell.angle_alpha   90.00
_cell.angle_beta   90.00
_cell.angle_gamma   90.00
#
_symmetry.space_group_name_H-M   'P 1'
#
loop_
_entity.id
_entity.type
_entity.pdbx_description
1 polymer ?
#
loop_
_entity_poly.entity_id
_entity_poly.type
_entity_poly.pdbx_seq_one_letter_code
_entity_poly.pdbx_strand_id
1 'polypeptide(L)'
;MKTKPVANARSCSRQAECAGISSSSCVRTHYDPTTRCLCGDNSPPVNGQCEAVTKALYHVCANSDECNDGLICGTPNITGAAPAHLRVLSPQDKICLCDVESGYREKDHTCNDAVILKTSIFAIAVMTCIRKILIN
;
A
#
# COMPACT_ATOMS: atom_id res chain seq x y z
N MET A 1 2.39 21.22 14.02
CA MET A 1 2.15 20.70 12.66
C MET A 1 0.75 21.10 12.23
N LYS A 2 0.60 21.95 11.20
CA LYS A 2 -0.71 22.23 10.59
C LYS A 2 -0.98 21.15 9.55
N THR A 3 -1.79 20.15 9.88
CA THR A 3 -2.38 19.25 8.87
C THR A 3 -3.33 20.09 8.00
N LYS A 4 -2.99 20.29 6.72
CA LYS A 4 -3.91 20.94 5.79
C LYS A 4 -5.10 20.00 5.56
N PRO A 5 -6.35 20.52 5.53
CA PRO A 5 -7.51 19.68 5.27
C PRO A 5 -7.40 19.06 3.88
N VAL A 6 -7.55 17.73 3.81
CA VAL A 6 -7.65 16.96 2.55
C VAL A 6 -8.78 17.48 1.65
N ALA A 7 -9.78 18.14 2.24
CA ALA A 7 -10.90 18.80 1.56
C ALA A 7 -10.48 19.80 0.46
N ASN A 8 -9.27 20.36 0.51
CA ASN A 8 -8.78 21.33 -0.47
C ASN A 8 -8.10 20.70 -1.70
N ALA A 9 -7.89 19.38 -1.72
CA ALA A 9 -7.38 18.71 -2.91
C ALA A 9 -8.45 18.61 -4.01
N ARG A 10 -8.00 18.62 -5.26
CA ARG A 10 -8.86 18.48 -6.44
C ARG A 10 -9.57 17.12 -6.42
N SER A 11 -10.88 17.09 -6.60
CA SER A 11 -11.63 15.84 -6.79
C SER A 11 -11.29 15.19 -8.14
N CYS A 12 -11.34 13.87 -8.18
CA CYS A 12 -11.05 13.12 -9.39
C CYS A 12 -11.90 11.86 -9.51
N SER A 13 -12.11 11.41 -10.75
CA SER A 13 -12.80 10.15 -11.04
C SER A 13 -11.88 9.06 -11.62
N ARG A 14 -10.72 9.45 -12.13
CA ARG A 14 -9.73 8.58 -12.79
C ARG A 14 -8.33 9.19 -12.69
N GLN A 15 -7.29 8.36 -12.84
CA GLN A 15 -5.88 8.78 -12.69
C GLN A 15 -5.49 9.94 -13.61
N ALA A 16 -5.97 9.96 -14.85
CA ALA A 16 -5.65 10.99 -15.83
C ALA A 16 -6.04 12.42 -15.40
N GLU A 17 -6.99 12.59 -14.49
CA GLU A 17 -7.38 13.91 -13.99
C GLU A 17 -6.33 14.54 -13.06
N CYS A 18 -5.42 13.71 -12.53
CA CYS A 18 -4.31 14.12 -11.67
C CYS A 18 -2.98 14.30 -12.43
N ALA A 19 -2.94 14.05 -13.75
CA ALA A 19 -1.72 14.10 -14.55
C ALA A 19 -1.00 15.48 -14.55
N GLY A 20 -1.73 16.56 -14.26
CA GLY A 20 -1.17 17.91 -14.12
C GLY A 20 -0.48 18.21 -12.79
N ILE A 21 -0.51 17.27 -11.83
CA ILE A 21 0.11 17.40 -10.51
C ILE A 21 1.11 16.26 -10.36
N SER A 22 2.40 16.57 -10.54
CA SER A 22 3.47 15.60 -10.47
C SER A 22 3.48 14.83 -9.14
N SER A 23 3.72 13.52 -9.21
CA SER A 23 3.73 12.59 -8.07
C SER A 23 2.41 12.45 -7.30
N SER A 24 1.29 12.99 -7.82
CA SER A 24 -0.04 12.74 -7.26
C SER A 24 -0.73 11.52 -7.89
N SER A 25 -1.74 11.00 -7.21
CA SER A 25 -2.61 9.94 -7.73
C SER A 25 -4.06 10.22 -7.36
N CYS A 26 -5.00 9.74 -8.18
CA CYS A 26 -6.40 9.77 -7.84
C CYS A 26 -6.70 8.63 -6.86
N VAL A 27 -6.89 8.96 -5.59
CA VAL A 27 -7.06 7.96 -4.52
C VAL A 27 -8.25 8.31 -3.64
N ARG A 28 -8.82 7.28 -3.00
CA ARG A 28 -9.83 7.40 -1.95
C ARG A 28 -9.21 6.95 -0.64
N THR A 29 -9.18 7.82 0.36
CA THR A 29 -8.71 7.44 1.69
C THR A 29 -9.86 6.87 2.52
N HIS A 30 -9.54 6.20 3.63
CA HIS A 30 -10.56 5.60 4.49
C HIS A 30 -11.38 6.61 5.29
N TYR A 31 -10.78 7.77 5.58
CA TYR A 31 -11.41 8.86 6.32
C TYR A 31 -12.15 9.86 5.41
N ASP A 32 -12.01 9.74 4.08
CA ASP A 32 -12.61 10.66 3.13
C ASP A 32 -13.40 9.92 2.04
N PRO A 33 -14.73 10.12 1.98
CA PRO A 33 -15.55 9.43 1.01
C PRO A 33 -15.47 10.03 -0.40
N THR A 34 -14.59 10.99 -0.68
CA THR A 34 -14.39 11.55 -2.01
C THR A 34 -13.00 11.25 -2.53
N THR A 35 -12.92 10.77 -3.77
CA THR A 35 -11.66 10.54 -4.47
C THR A 35 -11.03 11.86 -4.87
N ARG A 36 -9.75 12.04 -4.54
CA ARG A 36 -9.01 13.27 -4.79
C ARG A 36 -7.61 12.98 -5.31
N CYS A 37 -7.04 13.97 -6.01
CA CYS A 37 -5.63 13.98 -6.37
C CYS A 37 -4.81 14.29 -5.13
N LEU A 38 -4.20 13.26 -4.54
CA LEU A 38 -3.36 13.37 -3.35
C LEU A 38 -1.91 12.98 -3.67
N CYS A 39 -0.99 13.55 -2.92
CA CYS A 39 0.43 13.19 -2.96
C CYS A 39 0.65 11.80 -2.37
N GLY A 40 1.84 11.22 -2.61
CA GLY A 40 2.16 9.84 -2.18
C GLY A 40 1.94 9.55 -0.70
N ASP A 41 1.94 10.55 0.17
CA ASP A 41 1.67 10.46 1.61
C ASP A 41 0.19 10.67 1.98
N ASN A 42 -0.72 10.69 1.01
CA ASN A 42 -2.13 11.08 1.13
C ASN A 42 -2.37 12.55 1.53
N SER A 43 -1.35 13.42 1.48
CA SER A 43 -1.54 14.85 1.73
C SER A 43 -2.09 15.57 0.48
N PRO A 44 -2.81 16.70 0.65
CA PRO A 44 -3.20 17.53 -0.48
C PRO A 44 -1.96 18.23 -1.08
N PRO A 45 -1.84 18.32 -2.42
CA PRO A 45 -0.76 19.06 -3.07
C PRO A 45 -0.69 20.52 -2.60
N VAL A 46 0.52 21.03 -2.42
CA VAL A 46 0.77 22.43 -2.05
C VAL A 46 1.13 23.19 -3.32
N ASN A 47 0.32 24.18 -3.69
CA ASN A 47 0.49 24.96 -4.93
C ASN A 47 0.59 24.08 -6.19
N GLY A 48 -0.16 22.98 -6.23
CA GLY A 48 -0.16 22.04 -7.35
C GLY A 48 1.07 21.13 -7.42
N GLN A 49 1.85 21.03 -6.34
CA GLN A 49 3.04 20.19 -6.27
C GLN A 49 3.00 19.27 -5.05
N CYS A 50 3.67 18.13 -5.19
CA CYS A 50 3.88 17.16 -4.13
C CYS A 50 5.35 17.14 -3.71
N GLU A 51 5.60 17.20 -2.40
CA GLU A 51 6.94 17.07 -1.82
C GLU A 51 7.30 15.61 -1.52
N ALA A 52 6.30 14.73 -1.39
CA ALA A 52 6.49 13.33 -1.03
C ALA A 52 7.24 12.55 -2.11
N VAL A 53 8.34 11.90 -1.69
CA VAL A 53 9.22 11.09 -2.55
C VAL A 53 8.68 9.67 -2.70
N THR A 54 8.09 9.11 -1.63
CA THR A 54 7.57 7.76 -1.59
C THR A 54 6.05 7.73 -1.53
N LYS A 55 5.47 6.61 -1.97
CA LYS A 55 4.05 6.43 -2.22
C LYS A 55 3.45 5.39 -1.29
N ALA A 56 2.36 5.75 -0.62
CA ALA A 56 1.57 4.88 0.22
C ALA A 56 0.72 3.92 -0.62
N LEU A 57 0.03 3.01 0.08
CA LEU A 57 -0.90 2.04 -0.50
C LEU A 57 -1.90 2.73 -1.46
N TYR A 58 -2.15 2.07 -2.60
CA TYR A 58 -3.04 2.49 -3.69
C TYR A 58 -2.60 3.65 -4.60
N HIS A 59 -1.47 4.29 -4.32
CA HIS A 59 -0.93 5.30 -5.23
C HIS A 59 -0.33 4.65 -6.49
N VAL A 60 -0.42 5.33 -7.63
CA VAL A 60 0.14 4.87 -8.91
C VAL A 60 1.66 4.94 -8.87
N CYS A 61 2.30 3.88 -9.35
CA CYS A 61 3.76 3.72 -9.36
C CYS A 61 4.23 3.18 -10.72
N ALA A 62 5.49 3.45 -11.09
CA ALA A 62 6.12 2.77 -12.22
C ALA A 62 6.99 1.59 -11.77
N ASN A 63 7.66 1.74 -10.63
CA ASN A 63 8.53 0.73 -10.01
C ASN A 63 8.30 0.65 -8.49
N SER A 64 8.80 -0.42 -7.87
CA SER A 64 8.63 -0.67 -6.43
C SER A 64 9.43 0.30 -5.54
N ASP A 65 10.50 0.91 -6.07
CA ASP A 65 11.32 1.86 -5.31
C ASP A 65 10.59 3.18 -5.01
N GLU A 66 9.50 3.46 -5.74
CA GLU A 66 8.60 4.57 -5.46
C GLU A 66 7.67 4.31 -4.27
N CYS A 67 7.47 3.05 -3.88
CA CYS A 67 6.52 2.67 -2.84
C CYS A 67 7.18 2.66 -1.44
N ASN A 68 6.41 2.95 -0.40
CA ASN A 68 6.87 2.83 0.99
C ASN A 68 7.23 1.38 1.37
N ASP A 69 7.97 1.22 2.46
CA ASP A 69 8.37 -0.10 2.99
C ASP A 69 7.17 -1.05 3.14
N GLY A 70 7.39 -2.32 2.77
CA GLY A 70 6.35 -3.35 2.78
C GLY A 70 5.34 -3.28 1.62
N LEU A 71 5.57 -2.38 0.65
CA LEU A 71 4.80 -2.28 -0.58
C LEU A 71 5.61 -2.69 -1.80
N ILE A 72 4.92 -3.20 -2.81
CA ILE A 72 5.45 -3.51 -4.14
C ILE A 72 4.57 -2.87 -5.21
N CYS A 73 5.18 -2.45 -6.33
CA CYS A 73 4.43 -1.88 -7.44
C CYS A 73 3.83 -2.98 -8.33
N GLY A 74 2.50 -3.10 -8.33
CA GLY A 74 1.81 -4.19 -9.01
C GLY A 74 0.44 -3.81 -9.56
N THR A 75 -0.10 -4.66 -10.42
CA THR A 75 -1.45 -4.49 -10.95
C THR A 75 -2.49 -4.94 -9.92
N PRO A 76 -3.46 -4.08 -9.55
CA PRO A 76 -4.51 -4.44 -8.62
C PRO A 76 -5.46 -5.47 -9.24
N ASN A 77 -5.95 -6.40 -8.43
CA ASN A 77 -6.98 -7.35 -8.85
C ASN A 77 -8.38 -6.70 -8.79
N ILE A 78 -8.70 -5.89 -9.80
CA ILE A 78 -9.98 -5.18 -9.89
C ILE A 78 -11.02 -6.10 -10.55
N THR A 79 -11.81 -6.78 -9.73
CA THR A 79 -13.01 -7.51 -10.19
C THR A 79 -14.25 -6.62 -10.07
N GLY A 80 -15.40 -7.04 -10.61
CA GLY A 80 -16.66 -6.27 -10.53
C GLY A 80 -17.13 -5.96 -9.09
N ALA A 81 -16.65 -6.71 -8.10
CA ALA A 81 -16.92 -6.51 -6.68
C ALA A 81 -15.83 -5.67 -5.97
N ALA A 82 -14.97 -4.96 -6.71
CA ALA A 82 -13.87 -4.22 -6.12
C ALA A 82 -14.36 -3.15 -5.10
N PRO A 83 -13.61 -2.99 -3.98
CA PRO A 83 -13.84 -1.93 -3.02
C PRO A 83 -13.88 -0.54 -3.67
N ALA A 84 -14.62 0.39 -3.06
CA ALA A 84 -14.81 1.75 -3.60
C ALA A 84 -13.48 2.49 -3.87
N HIS A 85 -12.43 2.22 -3.09
CA HIS A 85 -11.13 2.86 -3.25
C HIS A 85 -10.33 2.37 -4.47
N LEU A 86 -10.68 1.22 -5.06
CA LEU A 86 -10.05 0.69 -6.28
C LEU A 86 -10.82 1.04 -7.56
N ARG A 87 -12.02 1.61 -7.46
CA ARG A 87 -12.88 1.88 -8.64
C ARG A 87 -12.37 2.99 -9.55
N VAL A 88 -11.45 3.83 -9.06
CA VAL A 88 -10.80 4.89 -9.84
C VAL A 88 -9.60 4.40 -10.66
N LEU A 89 -9.23 3.14 -10.49
CA LEU A 89 -8.10 2.50 -11.15
C LEU A 89 -8.58 1.72 -12.37
N SER A 90 -7.76 1.75 -13.41
CA SER A 90 -7.90 0.89 -14.59
C SER A 90 -7.13 -0.42 -14.34
N PRO A 91 -7.51 -1.53 -15.00
CA PRO A 91 -6.78 -2.81 -14.90
C PRO A 91 -5.30 -2.73 -15.32
N GLN A 92 -4.92 -1.69 -16.06
CA GLN A 92 -3.56 -1.44 -16.54
C GLN A 92 -2.75 -0.57 -15.56
N ASP A 93 -3.40 0.08 -14.60
CA ASP A 93 -2.72 0.93 -13.64
C ASP A 93 -1.92 0.04 -12.68
N LYS A 94 -0.63 0.35 -12.52
CA LYS A 94 0.17 -0.24 -11.45
C LYS A 94 0.09 0.67 -10.24
N ILE A 95 -0.15 0.08 -9.07
CA ILE A 95 -0.21 0.79 -7.80
C ILE A 95 0.65 0.12 -6.74
N CYS A 96 1.00 0.88 -5.71
CA CYS A 96 1.63 0.33 -4.53
C CYS A 96 0.63 -0.57 -3.78
N LEU A 97 0.98 -1.85 -3.66
CA LEU A 97 0.22 -2.92 -3.00
C LEU A 97 1.07 -3.53 -1.90
N CYS A 98 0.47 -4.12 -0.88
CA CYS A 98 1.25 -4.86 0.12
C CYS A 98 2.04 -6.00 -0.53
N ASP A 99 3.31 -6.13 -0.15
CA ASP A 99 4.17 -7.24 -0.60
C ASP A 99 3.80 -8.54 0.12
N VAL A 100 2.83 -9.25 -0.47
CA VAL A 100 2.31 -10.52 0.05
C VAL A 100 3.38 -11.62 0.04
N GLU A 101 4.37 -11.57 -0.86
CA GLU A 101 5.45 -12.55 -0.92
C GLU A 101 6.39 -12.42 0.28
N SER A 102 6.65 -11.17 0.70
CA SER A 102 7.39 -10.86 1.92
C SER A 102 6.54 -10.97 3.20
N GLY A 103 5.25 -11.32 3.08
CA GLY A 103 4.34 -11.57 4.21
C GLY A 103 3.53 -10.36 4.67
N TYR A 104 3.58 -9.24 3.93
CA TYR A 104 2.74 -8.06 4.19
C TYR A 104 1.33 -8.28 3.64
N ARG A 105 0.33 -7.92 4.42
CA ARG A 105 -1.09 -7.99 4.06
C ARG A 105 -1.78 -6.69 4.41
N GLU A 106 -2.77 -6.34 3.61
CA GLU A 106 -3.56 -5.16 3.91
C GLU A 106 -4.40 -5.39 5.17
N LYS A 107 -4.34 -4.44 6.10
CA LYS A 107 -5.17 -4.34 7.29
C LYS A 107 -5.41 -2.87 7.61
N ASP A 108 -6.68 -2.49 7.80
CA ASP A 108 -7.07 -1.13 8.16
C ASP A 108 -6.49 -0.04 7.22
N HIS A 109 -6.46 -0.32 5.90
CA HIS A 109 -5.92 0.58 4.86
C HIS A 109 -4.41 0.88 4.97
N THR A 110 -3.68 0.01 5.65
CA THR A 110 -2.22 -0.01 5.72
C THR A 110 -1.74 -1.44 5.52
N CYS A 111 -0.45 -1.65 5.26
CA CYS A 111 0.10 -3.00 5.30
C CYS A 111 0.50 -3.32 6.72
N ASN A 112 0.04 -4.46 7.25
CA ASN A 112 0.48 -4.92 8.56
C ASN A 112 2.00 -5.20 8.51
N ASP A 113 2.67 -5.05 9.65
CA ASP A 113 4.03 -5.55 9.78
C ASP A 113 4.06 -7.04 9.41
N ALA A 114 5.01 -7.42 8.56
CA ALA A 114 5.20 -8.81 8.17
C ALA A 114 5.36 -9.65 9.45
N VAL A 115 4.32 -10.43 9.77
CA VAL A 115 4.41 -11.43 10.82
C VAL A 115 5.34 -12.50 10.25
N ILE A 116 6.62 -12.43 10.60
CA ILE A 116 7.60 -13.47 10.32
C ILE A 116 7.20 -14.70 11.16
N LEU A 117 6.15 -15.40 10.73
CA LEU A 117 5.83 -16.73 11.20
C LEU A 117 6.78 -17.69 10.47
N LYS A 118 8.09 -17.55 10.71
CA LYS A 118 9.04 -18.60 10.36
C LYS A 118 8.80 -19.76 11.30
N THR A 119 8.08 -20.73 10.79
CA THR A 119 7.85 -22.07 11.31
C THR A 119 9.16 -22.78 11.67
N SER A 120 9.65 -22.60 12.90
CA SER A 120 10.68 -23.47 13.49
C SER A 120 10.07 -24.48 14.47
N ILE A 121 9.03 -25.18 14.05
CA ILE A 121 8.46 -26.30 14.83
C ILE A 121 9.37 -27.55 14.69
N PHE A 122 10.10 -27.69 13.59
CA PHE A 122 11.03 -28.81 13.37
C PHE A 122 12.26 -28.78 14.30
N ALA A 123 12.73 -27.59 14.72
CA ALA A 123 13.90 -27.49 15.59
C ALA A 123 13.63 -27.98 17.03
N ILE A 124 12.39 -27.84 17.52
CA ILE A 124 12.01 -28.24 18.88
C ILE A 124 11.84 -29.77 18.98
N ALA A 125 11.31 -30.41 17.93
CA ALA A 125 11.15 -31.86 17.89
C ALA A 125 12.49 -32.61 17.79
N VAL A 126 13.44 -32.11 17.00
CA VAL A 126 14.75 -32.77 16.86
C VAL A 126 15.58 -32.68 18.16
N MET A 127 15.54 -31.56 18.88
CA MET A 127 16.27 -31.41 20.16
C MET A 127 15.70 -32.26 21.30
N THR A 128 14.39 -32.51 21.31
CA THR A 128 13.76 -33.41 22.29
C THR A 128 13.99 -34.88 21.96
N CYS A 129 14.06 -35.25 20.68
CA CYS A 129 14.44 -36.60 20.25
C CYS A 129 15.92 -36.92 20.53
N ILE A 130 16.85 -35.99 20.29
CA ILE A 130 18.28 -36.21 20.56
C ILE A 130 18.55 -36.40 22.07
N ARG A 131 17.89 -35.64 22.95
CA ARG A 131 18.04 -35.82 24.40
C ARG A 131 17.54 -37.18 24.89
N LYS A 132 16.49 -37.75 24.30
CA LYS A 132 16.01 -39.09 24.68
C LYS A 132 16.91 -40.22 24.21
N ILE A 133 17.65 -40.03 23.11
CA ILE A 133 18.59 -41.04 22.58
C ILE A 133 19.93 -41.04 23.35
N LEU A 134 20.35 -39.91 23.92
CA LEU A 134 21.59 -39.80 24.70
C LEU A 134 21.49 -40.23 26.17
N ILE A 135 20.28 -40.54 26.66
CA ILE A 135 20.02 -40.91 28.07
C ILE A 135 19.61 -42.40 28.20
N ASN A 136 19.60 -43.15 27.09
CA ASN A 136 19.41 -44.61 27.05
C ASN A 136 20.65 -45.29 26.47
#